data_AF-A0A923YB69-F1
#
_entry.id   AF-A0A923YB69-F1
#
_cell.length_a   1.000
_cell.length_b   1.000
_cell.length_c   1.000
_cell.angle_alpha   90.00
_cell.angle_beta   90.00
_cell.angle_gamma   90.00
#
_symmetry.space_group_name_H-M   'P 1'
#
loop_
_entity.id
_entity.type
_entity.pdbx_description
1 polymer ?
#
loop_
_entity_poly.entity_id
_entity_poly.type
_entity_poly.pdbx_seq_one_letter_code
_entity_poly.pdbx_strand_id
1 'polypeptide(L)'
;MNEFFATAADVYRLTGELNPAHDLYPSADSAAKDLPATRQRLARMVGLDQRDAAPDHWLAFARRWRRAQVIELGNQLRRVMTEHGLGAEAWVVSAGCGDFLVGDVLAEAQAAQAAPAAQSAPAAALRLAAYGRDVARVPVHARPSRAEVQAWAQVCAPCVAVAALFDMERR
;
A
#
# COMPACT_ATOMS: atom_id res chain seq x y z
N MET A 1 -6.06 4.32 24.64
CA MET A 1 -7.41 4.50 24.10
C MET A 1 -7.58 3.45 23.01
N ASN A 2 -8.49 2.48 23.19
CA ASN A 2 -8.70 1.36 22.25
C ASN A 2 -10.05 1.49 21.50
N GLU A 3 -10.55 2.71 21.36
CA GLU A 3 -11.82 2.97 20.68
C GLU A 3 -11.64 2.99 19.16
N PHE A 4 -12.63 2.46 18.44
CA PHE A 4 -12.60 2.35 16.99
C PHE A 4 -13.18 3.61 16.34
N PHE A 5 -12.38 4.67 16.22
CA PHE A 5 -12.83 5.94 15.63
C PHE A 5 -12.49 6.11 14.15
N ALA A 6 -11.38 5.57 13.68
CA ALA A 6 -10.90 5.75 12.31
C ALA A 6 -10.21 4.48 11.80
N THR A 7 -10.07 4.37 10.48
CA THR A 7 -9.30 3.30 9.83
C THR A 7 -8.17 3.87 8.96
N ALA A 8 -7.29 3.01 8.45
CA ALA A 8 -6.29 3.42 7.46
C ALA A 8 -6.93 4.06 6.20
N ALA A 9 -8.17 3.72 5.86
CA ALA A 9 -8.88 4.38 4.76
C ALA A 9 -9.09 5.88 5.03
N ASP A 10 -9.27 6.30 6.28
CA ASP A 10 -9.37 7.73 6.63
C ASP A 10 -8.04 8.45 6.42
N VAL A 11 -6.92 7.81 6.76
CA VAL A 11 -5.58 8.34 6.46
C VAL A 11 -5.43 8.56 4.96
N TYR A 12 -5.64 7.51 4.15
CA TYR A 12 -5.41 7.57 2.71
C TYR A 12 -6.42 8.41 1.94
N ARG A 13 -7.66 8.52 2.44
CA ARG A 13 -8.65 9.45 1.90
C ARG A 13 -8.25 10.89 2.16
N LEU A 14 -7.75 11.21 3.35
CA LEU A 14 -7.31 12.57 3.67
C LEU A 14 -6.02 12.95 2.94
N THR A 15 -5.08 12.02 2.73
CA THR A 15 -3.87 12.28 1.94
C THR A 15 -4.12 12.31 0.42
N GLY A 16 -5.29 11.83 -0.03
CA GLY A 16 -5.66 11.76 -1.45
C GLY A 16 -5.03 10.58 -2.20
N GLU A 17 -4.47 9.60 -1.49
CA GLU A 17 -3.81 8.43 -2.07
C GLU A 17 -4.75 7.23 -2.25
N LEU A 18 -5.90 7.22 -1.54
CA LEU A 18 -6.86 6.14 -1.66
C LEU A 18 -7.61 6.24 -2.99
N ASN A 19 -7.45 5.22 -3.83
CA ASN A 19 -8.31 5.07 -5.00
C ASN A 19 -9.77 4.89 -4.53
N PRO A 20 -10.73 5.74 -4.97
CA PRO A 20 -12.13 5.62 -4.59
C PRO A 20 -12.74 4.25 -4.88
N ALA A 21 -12.30 3.56 -5.94
CA ALA A 21 -12.77 2.21 -6.28
C ALA A 21 -12.34 1.15 -5.25
N HIS A 22 -11.37 1.44 -4.39
CA HIS A 22 -10.87 0.54 -3.35
C HIS A 22 -11.44 0.87 -1.95
N ASP A 23 -12.19 1.97 -1.82
CA ASP A 23 -12.81 2.42 -0.55
C ASP A 23 -14.18 1.76 -0.34
N LEU A 24 -14.19 0.44 -0.18
CA LEU A 24 -15.41 -0.39 -0.25
C LEU A 24 -16.19 -0.49 1.07
N TYR A 25 -15.53 -0.36 2.22
CA TYR A 25 -16.14 -0.61 3.53
C TYR A 25 -16.74 0.64 4.17
N PRO A 26 -17.81 0.56 4.97
CA PRO A 26 -18.32 1.70 5.73
C PRO A 26 -17.23 2.38 6.57
N SER A 27 -17.38 3.67 6.86
CA SER A 27 -16.51 4.32 7.84
C SER A 27 -16.75 3.74 9.24
N ALA A 28 -15.78 3.91 10.14
CA ALA A 28 -15.87 3.37 11.51
C ALA A 28 -17.12 3.85 12.27
N ASP A 29 -17.58 5.07 11.97
CA ASP A 29 -18.77 5.71 12.54
C ASP A 29 -20.01 5.62 11.64
N SER A 30 -19.93 4.93 10.50
CA SER A 30 -20.96 4.87 9.46
C SER A 30 -21.41 6.23 8.88
N ALA A 31 -20.65 7.31 9.15
CA ALA A 31 -20.87 8.62 8.57
C ALA A 31 -20.36 8.73 7.12
N ALA A 32 -20.47 9.93 6.54
CA ALA A 32 -19.98 10.21 5.20
C ALA A 32 -18.46 9.95 5.08
N LYS A 33 -18.05 9.67 3.84
CA LYS A 33 -16.65 9.51 3.41
C LYS A 33 -16.13 10.79 2.75
N ASP A 34 -16.54 11.95 3.23
CA ASP A 34 -16.00 13.23 2.79
C ASP A 34 -14.84 13.69 3.69
N LEU A 35 -14.12 14.74 3.26
CA LEU A 35 -12.97 15.24 4.00
C LEU A 35 -13.33 15.76 5.42
N PRO A 36 -14.43 16.52 5.62
CA PRO A 36 -14.85 16.92 6.97
C PRO A 36 -15.10 15.73 7.92
N ALA A 37 -15.88 14.72 7.52
CA ALA A 37 -16.17 13.55 8.33
C ALA A 37 -14.91 12.70 8.59
N THR A 38 -14.01 12.59 7.60
CA THR A 38 -12.71 11.94 7.78
C THR A 38 -11.83 12.66 8.80
N ARG A 39 -11.75 13.99 8.77
CA ARG A 39 -11.00 14.75 9.78
C ARG A 39 -11.60 14.57 11.18
N GLN A 40 -12.92 14.54 11.30
CA GLN A 40 -13.61 14.27 12.57
C GLN A 40 -13.22 12.93 13.17
N ARG A 41 -13.23 11.86 12.37
CA ARG A 41 -12.80 10.52 12.82
C ARG A 41 -11.34 10.50 13.27
N LEU A 42 -10.44 11.13 12.49
CA LEU A 42 -9.03 11.22 12.83
C LEU A 42 -8.77 12.06 14.08
N ALA A 43 -9.51 13.16 14.30
CA ALA A 43 -9.39 13.99 15.50
C ALA A 43 -9.76 13.20 16.77
N ARG A 44 -10.82 12.39 16.70
CA ARG A 44 -11.27 11.56 17.84
C ARG A 44 -10.23 10.53 18.27
N MET A 45 -9.37 10.06 17.37
CA MET A 45 -8.24 9.17 17.71
C MET A 45 -7.29 9.76 18.75
N VAL A 46 -7.26 11.10 18.89
CA VAL A 46 -6.43 11.82 19.86
C VAL A 46 -7.26 12.59 20.88
N GLY A 47 -8.54 12.25 21.04
CA GLY A 47 -9.44 12.90 22.00
C GLY A 47 -9.83 14.33 21.63
N LEU A 48 -9.76 14.70 20.34
CA LEU A 48 -10.12 16.01 19.82
C LEU A 48 -11.32 15.91 18.86
N ASP A 49 -11.82 17.07 18.44
CA ASP A 49 -12.86 17.25 17.43
C ASP A 49 -12.30 17.96 16.18
N GLN A 50 -12.95 17.83 15.03
CA GLN A 50 -12.48 18.44 13.77
C GLN A 50 -12.27 19.95 13.88
N ARG A 51 -13.08 20.63 14.70
CA ARG A 51 -13.01 22.09 14.93
C ARG A 51 -11.80 22.55 15.75
N ASP A 52 -11.13 21.64 16.45
CA ASP A 52 -10.06 21.99 17.38
C ASP A 52 -8.72 22.28 16.69
N ALA A 53 -8.62 22.03 15.37
CA ALA A 53 -7.45 22.40 14.58
C ALA A 53 -7.81 22.72 13.12
N ALA A 54 -6.91 23.44 12.44
CA ALA A 54 -7.04 23.74 11.03
C ALA A 54 -6.97 22.45 10.16
N PRO A 55 -7.61 22.43 8.99
CA PRO A 55 -7.57 21.29 8.06
C PRO A 55 -6.16 20.74 7.76
N ASP A 56 -5.16 21.61 7.67
CA ASP A 56 -3.78 21.24 7.37
C ASP A 56 -3.09 20.49 8.51
N HIS A 57 -3.48 20.76 9.76
CA HIS A 57 -2.97 20.01 10.92
C HIS A 57 -3.48 18.57 10.89
N TRP A 58 -4.75 18.37 10.52
CA TRP A 58 -5.31 17.02 10.35
C TRP A 58 -4.68 16.27 9.18
N LEU A 59 -4.36 16.96 8.09
CA LEU A 59 -3.61 16.38 6.98
C LEU A 59 -2.18 15.99 7.41
N ALA A 60 -1.48 16.85 8.16
CA ALA A 60 -0.18 16.54 8.71
C ALA A 60 -0.21 15.33 9.67
N PHE A 61 -1.28 15.24 10.48
CA PHE A 61 -1.53 14.08 11.34
C PHE A 61 -1.72 12.79 10.53
N ALA A 62 -2.53 12.80 9.47
CA ALA A 62 -2.68 11.65 8.57
C ALA A 62 -1.34 11.26 7.91
N ARG A 63 -0.56 12.23 7.43
CA ARG A 63 0.78 11.98 6.86
C ARG A 63 1.74 11.36 7.87
N ARG A 64 1.63 11.70 9.16
CA ARG A 64 2.43 11.07 10.22
C ARG A 64 2.08 9.59 10.38
N TRP A 65 0.79 9.25 10.38
CA TRP A 65 0.32 7.86 10.43
C TRP A 65 0.75 7.06 9.20
N ARG A 66 0.58 7.62 8.00
CA ARG A 66 1.10 7.02 6.76
C ARG A 66 2.58 6.71 6.88
N ARG A 67 3.41 7.67 7.32
CA ARG A 67 4.85 7.48 7.48
C ARG A 67 5.16 6.38 8.49
N ALA A 68 4.45 6.33 9.62
CA ALA A 68 4.62 5.27 10.61
C ALA A 68 4.29 3.89 10.02
N GLN A 69 3.24 3.79 9.19
CA GLN A 69 2.89 2.55 8.49
C GLN A 69 3.99 2.11 7.51
N VAL A 70 4.53 3.03 6.70
CA VAL A 70 5.64 2.73 5.78
C VAL A 70 6.88 2.24 6.53
N ILE A 71 7.26 2.91 7.63
CA ILE A 71 8.37 2.50 8.50
C ILE A 71 8.17 1.07 9.01
N GLU A 72 6.97 0.77 9.52
CA GLU A 72 6.66 -0.57 10.02
C GLU A 72 6.77 -1.62 8.91
N LEU A 73 6.12 -1.40 7.77
CA LEU A 73 6.15 -2.34 6.64
C LEU A 73 7.56 -2.53 6.08
N GLY A 74 8.35 -1.46 5.97
CA GLY A 74 9.75 -1.51 5.52
C GLY A 74 10.62 -2.34 6.47
N ASN A 75 10.41 -2.18 7.78
CA ASN A 75 11.08 -3.00 8.81
C ASN A 75 10.70 -4.48 8.71
N GLN A 76 9.43 -4.80 8.47
CA GLN A 76 8.98 -6.20 8.31
C GLN A 76 9.57 -6.82 7.03
N LEU A 77 9.57 -6.09 5.92
CA LEU A 77 10.20 -6.56 4.67
C LEU A 77 11.69 -6.86 4.89
N ARG A 78 12.41 -5.93 5.53
CA ARG A 78 13.83 -6.12 5.86
C ARG A 78 14.04 -7.36 6.72
N ARG A 79 13.20 -7.58 7.73
CA ARG A 79 13.29 -8.78 8.59
C ARG A 79 13.22 -10.06 7.75
N VAL A 80 12.24 -10.17 6.86
CA VAL A 80 12.08 -11.32 5.95
C VAL A 80 13.28 -11.48 5.02
N MET A 81 13.78 -10.38 4.45
CA MET A 81 14.95 -10.42 3.58
C MET A 81 16.19 -10.93 4.30
N THR A 82 16.45 -10.45 5.51
CA THR A 82 17.58 -10.90 6.33
C THR A 82 17.44 -12.37 6.72
N GLU A 83 16.26 -12.79 7.16
CA GLU A 83 15.99 -14.16 7.59
C GLU A 83 16.19 -15.19 6.47
N HIS A 84 15.88 -14.81 5.23
CA HIS A 84 15.99 -15.69 4.07
C HIS A 84 17.22 -15.41 3.18
N GLY A 85 18.14 -14.52 3.59
CA GLY A 85 19.32 -14.17 2.81
C GLY A 85 19.02 -13.58 1.44
N LEU A 86 17.91 -12.84 1.29
CA LEU A 86 17.54 -12.20 0.04
C LEU A 86 18.46 -11.01 -0.25
N GLY A 87 19.10 -11.03 -1.41
CA GLY A 87 20.01 -9.97 -1.85
C GLY A 87 19.28 -8.69 -2.30
N ALA A 88 20.06 -7.63 -2.49
CA ALA A 88 19.57 -6.31 -2.88
C ALA A 88 18.92 -6.26 -4.29
N GLU A 89 19.10 -7.30 -5.11
CA GLU A 89 18.48 -7.46 -6.45
C GLU A 89 17.25 -8.39 -6.44
N ALA A 90 16.75 -8.76 -5.25
CA ALA A 90 15.59 -9.63 -5.13
C ALA A 90 14.35 -8.99 -5.79
N TRP A 91 13.50 -9.85 -6.35
CA TRP A 91 12.20 -9.42 -6.85
C TRP A 91 11.20 -9.31 -5.71
N VAL A 92 10.50 -8.18 -5.68
CA VAL A 92 9.31 -7.96 -4.88
C VAL A 92 8.12 -7.87 -5.83
N VAL A 93 7.14 -8.74 -5.60
CA VAL A 93 5.88 -8.73 -6.34
C VAL A 93 4.81 -8.10 -5.47
N SER A 94 4.22 -7.00 -5.93
CA SER A 94 3.13 -6.33 -5.25
C SER A 94 1.77 -6.82 -5.75
N ALA A 95 0.84 -7.04 -4.82
CA ALA A 95 -0.55 -7.39 -5.10
C ALA A 95 -1.48 -6.68 -4.12
N GLY A 96 -2.70 -6.41 -4.54
CA GLY A 96 -3.73 -5.76 -3.72
C GLY A 96 -3.84 -4.25 -3.94
N CYS A 97 -4.83 -3.65 -3.28
CA CYS A 97 -5.15 -2.22 -3.38
C CYS A 97 -4.12 -1.30 -2.72
N GLY A 98 -3.23 -1.84 -1.89
CA GLY A 98 -2.13 -1.11 -1.21
C GLY A 98 -0.85 -0.97 -2.05
N ASP A 99 -0.88 -1.35 -3.33
CA ASP A 99 0.27 -1.30 -4.25
C ASP A 99 0.99 0.06 -4.26
N PHE A 100 0.24 1.15 -4.14
CA PHE A 100 0.76 2.52 -4.12
C PHE A 100 1.77 2.79 -2.99
N LEU A 101 1.78 1.99 -1.91
CA LEU A 101 2.73 2.11 -0.81
C LEU A 101 4.07 1.42 -1.08
N VAL A 102 4.11 0.47 -2.01
CA VAL A 102 5.22 -0.49 -2.09
C VAL A 102 6.53 0.22 -2.45
N GLY A 103 6.50 1.25 -3.30
CA GLY A 103 7.69 2.04 -3.61
C GLY A 103 8.35 2.63 -2.35
N ASP A 104 7.55 3.24 -1.47
CA ASP A 104 8.06 3.84 -0.23
C ASP A 104 8.51 2.78 0.79
N VAL A 105 7.80 1.64 0.85
CA VAL A 105 8.17 0.50 1.70
C VAL A 105 9.52 -0.08 1.30
N LEU A 106 9.79 -0.19 -0.01
CA LEU A 106 11.09 -0.66 -0.53
C LEU A 106 12.20 0.34 -0.19
N ALA A 107 11.96 1.63 -0.44
CA ALA A 107 12.92 2.68 -0.12
C ALA A 107 13.28 2.68 1.38
N GLU A 108 12.29 2.53 2.26
CA GLU A 108 12.49 2.43 3.70
C GLU A 108 13.30 1.18 4.09
N ALA A 109 12.95 0.01 3.53
CA ALA A 109 13.65 -1.24 3.80
C ALA A 109 15.14 -1.18 3.39
N GLN A 110 15.48 -0.40 2.37
CA GLN A 110 16.84 -0.20 1.86
C GLN A 110 17.59 0.91 2.61
N ALA A 111 16.93 2.01 2.97
CA ALA A 111 17.56 3.11 3.70
C ALA A 111 18.15 2.66 5.04
N ALA A 112 17.49 1.74 5.74
CA ALA A 112 18.00 1.15 6.98
C ALA A 112 19.23 0.24 6.80
N GLN A 113 19.54 -0.20 5.56
CA GLN A 113 20.69 -1.06 5.23
C GLN A 113 21.91 -0.25 4.77
N ALA A 114 21.72 1.01 4.34
CA ALA A 114 22.81 1.88 3.94
C ALA A 114 23.59 2.34 5.19
N ALA A 115 24.67 1.63 5.53
CA ALA A 115 25.64 2.11 6.49
C ALA A 115 26.22 3.47 6.05
N PRO A 116 26.61 4.37 6.98
CA PRO A 116 27.26 5.62 6.62
C PRO A 116 28.70 5.36 6.20
N ALA A 117 28.95 5.07 4.93
CA ALA A 117 30.31 5.13 4.37
C ALA A 117 30.33 5.38 2.85
N ALA A 118 31.05 6.46 2.52
CA ALA A 118 31.88 6.69 1.33
C ALA A 118 31.40 6.18 -0.05
N GLN A 119 31.23 7.16 -0.95
CA GLN A 119 31.40 7.08 -2.41
C GLN A 119 31.68 5.67 -2.94
N SER A 120 30.62 4.92 -3.21
CA SER A 120 30.68 3.63 -3.87
C SER A 120 29.45 3.48 -4.76
N ALA A 121 29.60 2.65 -5.81
CA ALA A 121 28.71 2.43 -6.94
C ALA A 121 27.20 2.47 -6.60
N PRO A 122 26.31 2.76 -7.58
CA PRO A 122 24.87 2.78 -7.33
C PRO A 122 24.44 1.51 -6.60
N ALA A 123 23.82 1.69 -5.43
CA ALA A 123 23.36 0.58 -4.62
C ALA A 123 22.41 -0.27 -5.46
N ALA A 124 22.69 -1.58 -5.52
CA ALA A 124 21.78 -2.57 -6.07
C ALA A 124 20.38 -2.37 -5.47
N ALA A 125 19.36 -2.35 -6.34
CA ALA A 125 18.01 -1.94 -5.97
C ALA A 125 17.02 -3.08 -6.13
N LEU A 126 16.13 -3.22 -5.15
CA LEU A 126 15.06 -4.20 -5.20
C LEU A 126 14.24 -4.01 -6.47
N ARG A 127 13.94 -5.11 -7.15
CA ARG A 127 13.19 -5.10 -8.40
C ARG A 127 11.71 -5.23 -8.09
N LEU A 128 10.92 -4.23 -8.46
CA LEU A 128 9.48 -4.23 -8.22
C LEU A 128 8.73 -4.69 -9.48
N ALA A 129 7.86 -5.69 -9.31
CA ALA A 129 6.86 -6.11 -10.28
C ALA A 129 5.46 -5.96 -9.68
N ALA A 130 4.52 -5.42 -10.45
CA ALA A 130 3.11 -5.42 -10.09
C ALA A 130 2.45 -6.70 -10.58
N TYR A 131 1.74 -7.41 -9.69
CA TYR A 131 1.13 -8.70 -10.02
C TYR A 131 0.23 -8.60 -11.27
N GLY A 132 -0.68 -7.64 -11.31
CA GLY A 132 -1.63 -7.50 -12.41
C GLY A 132 -0.96 -7.18 -13.75
N ARG A 133 0.10 -6.38 -13.76
CA ARG A 133 0.76 -5.93 -14.99
C ARG A 133 1.84 -6.91 -15.46
N ASP A 134 2.69 -7.35 -14.54
CA ASP A 134 3.98 -7.99 -14.84
C ASP A 134 3.94 -9.51 -14.63
N VAL A 135 3.00 -10.02 -13.81
CA VAL A 135 2.92 -11.44 -13.44
C VAL A 135 1.69 -12.13 -14.03
N ALA A 136 0.52 -11.48 -13.96
CA ALA A 136 -0.72 -12.03 -14.46
C ALA A 136 -0.64 -12.18 -15.98
N ARG A 137 -0.90 -13.40 -16.47
CA ARG A 137 -0.85 -13.76 -17.90
C ARG A 137 -2.10 -13.27 -18.65
N VAL A 138 -2.39 -11.98 -18.57
CA VAL A 138 -3.56 -11.37 -19.22
C VAL A 138 -3.31 -11.25 -20.73
N PRO A 139 -4.16 -11.87 -21.58
CA PRO A 139 -4.00 -11.80 -23.04
C PRO A 139 -4.13 -10.38 -23.57
N VAL A 140 -3.43 -10.09 -24.67
CA VAL A 140 -3.47 -8.77 -25.33
C VAL A 140 -4.89 -8.39 -25.77
N HIS A 141 -5.72 -9.38 -26.11
CA HIS A 141 -7.10 -9.22 -26.57
C HIS A 141 -8.14 -9.42 -25.45
N ALA A 142 -7.74 -9.35 -24.18
CA ALA A 142 -8.65 -9.49 -23.05
C ALA A 142 -9.74 -8.40 -23.09
N ARG A 143 -10.98 -8.78 -22.74
CA ARG A 143 -12.12 -7.88 -22.62
C ARG A 143 -12.45 -7.63 -21.15
N PRO A 144 -12.93 -6.43 -20.77
CA PRO A 144 -13.23 -5.25 -21.60
C PRO A 144 -11.99 -4.60 -22.25
N SER A 145 -10.85 -4.59 -21.55
CA SER A 145 -9.53 -4.26 -22.11
C SER A 145 -8.44 -4.98 -21.32
N ARG A 146 -7.24 -5.15 -21.90
CA ARG A 146 -6.10 -5.73 -21.17
C ARG A 146 -5.79 -4.95 -19.90
N ALA A 147 -5.76 -3.61 -19.99
CA ALA A 147 -5.43 -2.75 -18.86
C ALA A 147 -6.43 -2.89 -17.71
N GLU A 148 -7.73 -2.94 -18.00
CA GLU A 148 -8.77 -3.15 -16.98
C GLU A 148 -8.66 -4.52 -16.33
N VAL A 149 -8.45 -5.58 -17.13
CA VAL A 149 -8.29 -6.93 -16.58
C VAL A 149 -7.00 -7.04 -15.74
N GLN A 150 -5.92 -6.36 -16.13
CA GLN A 150 -4.70 -6.26 -15.31
C GLN A 150 -4.95 -5.50 -14.01
N ALA A 151 -5.74 -4.41 -14.04
CA ALA A 151 -6.11 -3.67 -12.84
C ALA A 151 -6.97 -4.51 -11.89
N TRP A 152 -7.91 -5.30 -12.42
CA TRP A 152 -8.66 -6.26 -11.60
C TRP A 152 -7.74 -7.33 -11.03
N ALA A 153 -6.89 -7.93 -11.86
CA ALA A 153 -5.92 -8.94 -11.41
C ALA A 153 -4.99 -8.43 -10.30
N GLN A 154 -4.64 -7.14 -10.32
CA GLN A 154 -3.87 -6.51 -9.24
C GLN A 154 -4.60 -6.63 -7.90
N VAL A 155 -5.91 -6.41 -7.85
CA VAL A 155 -6.70 -6.41 -6.60
C VAL A 155 -7.42 -7.72 -6.30
N CYS A 156 -7.41 -8.68 -7.24
CA CYS A 156 -7.95 -10.04 -7.07
C CYS A 156 -6.92 -11.15 -7.32
N ALA A 157 -5.65 -10.87 -7.05
CA ALA A 157 -4.52 -11.76 -7.35
C ALA A 157 -4.74 -13.24 -6.96
N PRO A 158 -5.34 -13.60 -5.80
CA PRO A 158 -5.53 -15.00 -5.44
C PRO A 158 -6.37 -15.80 -6.45
N CYS A 159 -7.51 -15.29 -6.92
CA CYS A 159 -8.36 -16.05 -7.85
C CYS A 159 -7.71 -16.17 -9.24
N VAL A 160 -7.00 -15.13 -9.69
CA VAL A 160 -6.23 -15.16 -10.93
C VAL A 160 -5.08 -16.16 -10.83
N ALA A 161 -4.39 -16.21 -9.68
CA ALA A 161 -3.31 -17.17 -9.45
C ALA A 161 -3.80 -18.61 -9.52
N VAL A 162 -4.92 -18.94 -8.86
CA VAL A 162 -5.51 -20.28 -8.90
C VAL A 162 -5.92 -20.67 -10.33
N ALA A 163 -6.58 -19.76 -11.07
CA ALA A 163 -6.94 -20.03 -12.45
C ALA A 163 -5.72 -20.26 -13.35
N ALA A 164 -4.63 -19.50 -13.14
CA ALA A 164 -3.38 -19.67 -13.89
C ALA A 164 -2.69 -21.00 -13.55
N LEU A 165 -2.70 -21.43 -12.29
CA LEU A 165 -2.16 -22.73 -11.87
C LEU A 165 -2.96 -23.88 -12.51
N PHE A 166 -4.29 -23.79 -12.51
CA PHE A 166 -5.14 -24.79 -13.15
C PHE A 166 -4.92 -24.90 -14.67
N ASP A 167 -4.73 -23.78 -15.37
CA ASP A 167 -4.38 -23.79 -16.80
C ASP A 167 -3.00 -24.42 -17.04
N MET A 168 -2.03 -24.21 -16.14
CA MET A 168 -0.70 -24.81 -16.23
C MET A 168 -0.73 -26.34 -16.07
N GLU A 169 -1.59 -26.88 -15.19
CA GLU A 169 -1.74 -28.32 -15.00
C GLU A 169 -2.42 -29.03 -16.18
N ARG A 170 -3.14 -28.28 -17.02
CA ARG A 170 -3.87 -28.82 -18.19
C ARG A 170 -3.08 -28.78 -19.50
N ARG A 171 -1.87 -28.23 -19.49
CA ARG A 171 -0.96 -28.18 -20.65
C ARG A 171 0.07 -29.29 -20.55
#